data_AF-A0A4U7MSI1-F1
#
_entry.id   AF-A0A4U7MSI1-F1
#
_cell.length_a   1.000
_cell.length_b   1.000
_cell.length_c   1.000
_cell.angle_alpha   90.00
_cell.angle_beta   90.00
_cell.angle_gamma   90.00
#
_symmetry.space_group_name_H-M   'P 1'
#
loop_
_entity.id
_entity.type
_entity.pdbx_description
1 polymer ?
#
loop_
_entity_poly.entity_id
_entity_poly.type
_entity_poly.pdbx_seq_one_letter_code
_entity_poly.pdbx_strand_id
1 'polypeptide(L)'
;MKHLKDPKTPINKFANSLRVMGIVLLVVTSVGFISYRSETGHFWDIYTLFLLHLGVAGAILAFIGEALWKILLTNSDVSRRKFYFYGEE
;
A
#
# COMPACT_ATOMS: atom_id res chain seq x y z
N MET A 1 -8.69 7.94 -23.56
CA MET A 1 -8.51 7.36 -22.22
C MET A 1 -7.73 8.30 -21.27
N LYS A 2 -8.26 9.51 -20.99
CA LYS A 2 -7.67 10.44 -19.99
C LYS A 2 -7.97 10.04 -18.53
N HIS A 3 -8.92 9.13 -18.32
CA HIS A 3 -9.49 8.88 -17.00
C HIS A 3 -8.55 8.15 -16.02
N LEU A 4 -7.67 7.25 -16.47
CA LEU A 4 -6.81 6.46 -15.57
C LEU A 4 -5.62 7.25 -14.98
N LYS A 5 -5.19 8.33 -15.64
CA LYS A 5 -4.18 9.27 -15.10
C LYS A 5 -4.78 10.30 -14.16
N ASP A 6 -6.11 10.37 -14.01
CA ASP A 6 -6.74 11.28 -13.08
C ASP A 6 -6.63 10.69 -11.65
N PRO A 7 -5.89 11.35 -10.73
CA PRO A 7 -5.82 10.92 -9.33
C PRO A 7 -7.20 10.89 -8.65
N LYS A 8 -8.23 11.49 -9.27
CA LYS A 8 -9.60 11.48 -8.76
C LYS A 8 -10.39 10.20 -9.05
N THR A 9 -9.87 9.26 -9.83
CA THR A 9 -10.59 7.99 -10.05
C THR A 9 -10.76 7.21 -8.75
N PRO A 10 -11.90 6.51 -8.56
CA PRO A 10 -12.16 5.73 -7.34
C PRO A 10 -11.05 4.72 -7.03
N ILE A 11 -10.46 4.12 -8.06
CA ILE A 11 -9.42 3.09 -7.94
C ILE A 11 -8.09 3.70 -7.47
N ASN A 12 -7.69 4.85 -8.01
CA ASN A 12 -6.50 5.58 -7.57
C ASN A 12 -6.63 6.06 -6.11
N LYS A 13 -7.81 6.57 -5.74
CA LYS A 13 -8.12 6.93 -4.35
C LYS A 13 -8.07 5.72 -3.43
N PHE A 14 -8.60 4.58 -3.86
CA PHE A 14 -8.58 3.34 -3.09
C PHE A 14 -7.14 2.84 -2.86
N ALA A 15 -6.31 2.76 -3.91
CA ALA A 15 -4.91 2.34 -3.80
C ALA A 15 -4.11 3.26 -2.86
N ASN A 16 -4.29 4.58 -2.99
CA ASN A 16 -3.63 5.55 -2.11
C ASN A 16 -4.14 5.46 -0.66
N SER A 17 -5.45 5.26 -0.46
CA SER A 17 -6.02 5.09 0.88
C SER A 17 -5.52 3.82 1.55
N LEU A 18 -5.42 2.71 0.82
CA LEU A 18 -4.88 1.44 1.32
C LEU A 18 -3.42 1.60 1.75
N ARG A 19 -2.63 2.31 0.93
CA ARG A 19 -1.23 2.64 1.23
C ARG A 19 -1.11 3.47 2.50
N VAL A 20 -1.86 4.58 2.60
CA VAL A 20 -1.83 5.48 3.77
C VAL A 20 -2.28 4.73 5.02
N MET A 21 -3.35 3.94 4.93
CA MET A 21 -3.84 3.14 6.05
C MET A 21 -2.78 2.14 6.54
N GLY A 22 -2.10 1.43 5.63
CA GLY A 22 -1.01 0.53 5.99
C GLY A 22 0.15 1.23 6.69
N ILE A 23 0.54 2.43 6.21
CA ILE A 23 1.60 3.25 6.83
C ILE A 23 1.19 3.71 8.23
N VAL A 24 -0.03 4.23 8.39
CA VAL A 24 -0.53 4.67 9.71
C VAL A 24 -0.54 3.50 10.69
N LEU A 25 -0.99 2.34 10.24
CA LEU A 25 -1.05 1.14 11.08
C LEU A 25 0.35 0.68 11.49
N LEU A 26 1.35 0.77 10.60
CA LEU A 26 2.76 0.52 10.92
C LEU A 26 3.31 1.49 11.96
N VAL A 27 3.01 2.79 11.84
CA VAL A 27 3.50 3.80 12.79
C VAL A 27 2.90 3.57 14.17
N VAL A 28 1.58 3.38 14.25
CA VAL A 28 0.87 3.16 15.52
C VAL A 28 1.35 1.89 16.21
N THR A 29 1.50 0.79 15.46
CA THR A 29 1.97 -0.49 16.00
C THR A 29 3.43 -0.41 16.43
N SER A 30 4.28 0.30 15.69
CA SER A 30 5.68 0.50 16.05
C SER A 30 5.82 1.31 17.35
N VAL A 31 5.08 2.42 17.47
CA VAL A 31 5.04 3.24 18.70
C VAL A 31 4.51 2.41 19.87
N GLY A 32 3.37 1.73 19.69
CA GLY A 32 2.78 0.87 20.71
C GLY A 32 3.71 -0.26 21.16
N PHE A 33 4.41 -0.89 20.21
CA PHE A 33 5.38 -1.95 20.49
C PHE A 33 6.56 -1.42 21.30
N ILE A 34 7.16 -0.29 20.90
CA ILE A 34 8.29 0.31 21.61
C ILE A 34 7.88 0.75 23.02
N SER A 35 6.76 1.45 23.15
CA SER A 35 6.23 1.93 24.44
C SER A 35 5.98 0.76 25.39
N TYR A 36 5.28 -0.29 24.92
CA TYR A 36 4.99 -1.46 25.74
C TYR A 36 6.27 -2.23 26.13
N ARG A 37 7.20 -2.44 25.18
CA ARG A 37 8.48 -3.11 25.45
C ARG A 37 9.36 -2.35 26.43
N SER A 38 9.25 -1.02 26.49
CA SER A 38 9.99 -0.21 27.43
C SER A 38 9.54 -0.43 28.88
N GLU A 39 8.28 -0.83 29.09
CA GLU A 39 7.70 -1.02 30.43
C GLU A 39 7.79 -2.47 30.91
N THR A 40 7.51 -3.44 30.03
CA THR A 40 7.26 -4.83 30.47
C THR A 40 8.44 -5.78 30.28
N GLY A 41 9.36 -5.51 29.35
CA GLY A 41 10.55 -6.35 29.09
C GLY A 41 10.29 -7.78 28.58
N HIS A 42 9.04 -8.26 28.56
CA HIS A 42 8.66 -9.59 28.10
C HIS A 42 8.45 -9.60 26.58
N PHE A 43 9.16 -10.48 25.85
CA PHE A 43 9.13 -10.51 24.38
C PHE A 43 8.00 -11.35 23.78
N TRP A 44 7.47 -12.33 24.55
CA TRP A 44 6.55 -13.35 24.06
C TRP A 44 5.14 -13.27 24.67
N ASP A 45 4.79 -12.12 25.25
CA ASP A 45 3.43 -11.94 25.73
C ASP A 45 2.44 -11.74 24.57
N ILE A 46 1.18 -12.03 24.84
CA ILE A 46 0.10 -12.02 23.85
C ILE A 46 -0.06 -10.63 23.22
N TYR A 47 0.18 -9.56 23.97
CA TYR A 47 0.01 -8.19 23.48
C TYR A 47 1.12 -7.80 22.51
N THR A 48 2.38 -8.12 22.82
CA THR A 48 3.51 -7.95 21.90
C THR A 48 3.32 -8.75 20.60
N LEU A 49 2.84 -10.00 20.71
CA LEU A 49 2.51 -10.82 19.53
C LEU A 49 1.39 -10.22 18.70
N PHE A 50 0.34 -9.69 19.33
CA PHE A 50 -0.76 -9.03 18.65
C PHE A 50 -0.29 -7.76 17.90
N LEU A 51 0.53 -6.93 18.54
CA LEU A 51 1.12 -5.74 17.91
C LEU A 51 2.02 -6.09 16.72
N LEU A 52 2.80 -7.17 16.82
CA LEU A 52 3.62 -7.68 15.73
C LEU A 52 2.74 -8.08 14.52
N HIS A 53 1.67 -8.84 14.74
CA HIS A 53 0.74 -9.25 13.68
C HIS A 53 0.05 -8.05 13.03
N LEU A 54 -0.37 -7.07 13.83
CA LEU A 54 -0.90 -5.81 13.31
C LEU A 54 0.14 -5.08 12.46
N GLY A 55 1.39 -4.96 12.92
CA GLY A 55 2.47 -4.34 12.13
C GLY A 55 2.69 -5.05 10.79
N VAL A 56 2.73 -6.38 10.78
CA VAL A 56 2.84 -7.19 9.55
C VAL A 56 1.65 -6.95 8.62
N ALA A 57 0.42 -6.94 9.15
CA ALA A 57 -0.77 -6.63 8.36
C ALA A 57 -0.71 -5.22 7.75
N GLY A 58 -0.24 -4.23 8.52
CA GLY A 58 0.01 -2.87 8.04
C GLY A 58 1.02 -2.81 6.90
N ALA A 59 2.13 -3.56 7.00
CA ALA A 59 3.13 -3.66 5.94
C ALA A 59 2.56 -4.28 4.66
N ILE A 60 1.77 -5.34 4.78
CA ILE A 60 1.12 -6.00 3.65
C ILE A 60 0.15 -5.02 2.95
N LEU A 61 -0.67 -4.30 3.72
CA LEU A 61 -1.60 -3.31 3.17
C LEU A 61 -0.87 -2.16 2.47
N ALA A 62 0.22 -1.65 3.06
CA ALA A 62 1.04 -0.61 2.46
C ALA A 62 1.67 -1.08 1.14
N PHE A 63 2.19 -2.32 1.11
CA PHE A 63 2.78 -2.93 -0.08
C PHE A 63 1.75 -3.15 -1.18
N ILE A 64 0.58 -3.70 -0.87
CA ILE A 64 -0.50 -3.91 -1.85
C ILE A 64 -0.96 -2.56 -2.42
N GLY A 65 -1.13 -1.54 -1.58
CA GLY A 65 -1.53 -0.20 -2.03
C GLY A 65 -0.51 0.40 -3.00
N GLU A 66 0.79 0.27 -2.70
CA GLU A 66 1.88 0.73 -3.56
C GLU A 66 1.97 -0.07 -4.86
N ALA A 67 1.82 -1.40 -4.80
CA ALA A 67 1.84 -2.27 -5.98
C ALA A 67 0.67 -1.95 -6.92
N LEU A 68 -0.54 -1.82 -6.38
CA LEU A 68 -1.73 -1.41 -7.12
C LEU A 68 -1.52 -0.05 -7.77
N TRP A 69 -1.00 0.93 -7.02
CA TRP A 69 -0.69 2.26 -7.55
C TRP A 69 0.27 2.20 -8.74
N LYS A 70 1.37 1.44 -8.61
CA LYS A 70 2.34 1.26 -9.71
C LYS A 70 1.72 0.57 -10.92
N ILE A 71 0.92 -0.48 -10.72
CA ILE A 71 0.22 -1.19 -11.81
C ILE A 71 -0.73 -0.26 -12.56
N LEU A 72 -1.48 0.59 -11.83
CA LEU A 72 -2.39 1.56 -12.41
C LEU A 72 -1.63 2.61 -13.24
N LEU A 73 -0.51 3.12 -12.72
CA LEU A 73 0.35 4.02 -13.46
C LEU A 73 0.89 3.37 -14.74
N THR A 74 1.46 2.16 -14.65
CA THR A 74 2.02 1.43 -15.79
C THR A 74 0.97 1.11 -16.87
N ASN A 75 -0.25 0.75 -16.48
CA ASN A 75 -1.33 0.47 -17.45
C ASN A 75 -2.00 1.75 -17.99
N SER A 76 -1.97 2.84 -17.23
CA SER A 76 -2.46 4.15 -17.69
C SER A 76 -1.52 4.85 -18.67
N ASP A 77 -0.24 4.46 -18.73
CA ASP A 77 0.75 5.02 -19.66
C ASP A 77 0.68 4.38 -21.06
N VAL A 78 -0.50 4.47 -21.68
CA VAL A 78 -0.74 3.98 -23.05
C VAL A 78 -0.03 4.85 -24.10
N SER A 79 0.45 6.06 -23.74
CA SER A 79 1.20 6.94 -24.64
C SER A 79 2.54 6.37 -25.11
N ARG A 80 3.10 5.34 -24.45
CA ARG A 80 4.32 4.65 -24.89
C ARG A 80 4.08 3.34 -25.62
N ARG A 81 2.85 2.80 -25.63
CA ARG A 81 2.54 1.64 -26.46
C ARG A 81 2.38 2.15 -27.89
N LYS A 82 3.48 2.11 -28.66
CA LYS A 82 3.40 2.12 -30.13
C LYS A 82 2.48 0.96 -30.50
N PHE A 83 1.22 1.23 -30.75
CA PHE A 83 0.40 0.34 -31.53
C PHE A 83 1.01 0.39 -32.93
N TYR A 84 1.86 -0.58 -33.25
CA TYR A 84 2.17 -0.90 -34.63
C TYR A 84 0.85 -1.41 -35.22
N PHE A 85 0.05 -0.51 -35.77
CA PHE A 85 -1.01 -0.87 -36.70
C PHE A 85 -0.30 -1.44 -37.93
N TYR A 86 0.02 -2.74 -37.90
CA TYR A 86 0.34 -3.49 -39.11
C TYR A 86 -0.98 -3.95 -39.69
N GLY A 87 -1.48 -3.20 -40.67
CA GLY A 87 -2.65 -3.60 -41.45
C GLY A 87 -3.69 -2.48 -41.60
N GLU A 88 -3.35 -1.45 -42.35
CA GLU A 88 -4.27 -0.82 -43.30
C GLU A 88 -3.45 -0.53 -44.56
N GLU A 89 -3.62 -1.42 -45.54
CA GLU A 89 -3.17 -1.40 -46.96
C GLU A 89 -1.67 -1.39 -47.27
#